data_AF-A0A9D7QM18-F1
#
_entry.id   AF-A0A9D7QM18-F1
#
_cell.length_a   1.000
_cell.length_b   1.000
_cell.length_c   1.000
_cell.angle_alpha   90.00
_cell.angle_beta   90.00
_cell.angle_gamma   90.00
#
_symmetry.space_group_name_H-M   'P 1'
#
loop_
_entity.id
_entity.type
_entity.pdbx_description
1 polymer ?
#
loop_
_entity_poly.entity_id
_entity_poly.type
_entity_poly.pdbx_seq_one_letter_code
_entity_poly.pdbx_strand_id
1 'polypeptide(L)'
;MAMRGTFVPTGRAALLVAACAPAALLLAVLVPGAWAAAPALGTLVLLAVMIDALLAGSASEVRLTEPGDVEVGAEAEFAVAARFTDGWQGTVEAAVSADPRLVAGGRTEQALTRGAGRDWRAAIGFRPVRRGTGAVDGLWLRWTGPLGLGARQLHRVLDQPVRVWPNLAAVRSPALQTFLKDAQFGLIARRMRGEGTVFEALSEYQPGMDRRRIDWKSSARHAHLYAKEFEAERNNQIVFAFDCGQSMCEPVEGLPRIDRAVSAALATAYVALKGGDKVALFGFAARPELFTPFVTDAREFPRLQQAAAGLDYHAQEPNFTLALATLAGRLARRSLIVVFSDFTDPTSAELMIESIGRLTSRHLVIFVTLRDEELDSIAQAPPEDLQALAMATTADALLRQRALVLSRLRQLGVDVVEAPHGQIGTRLIDQYLTIKRKGAIG
;
A
#
# COMPACT_ATOMS: atom_id res chain seq x y z
N MET A 1 27.68 -24.54 18.44
CA MET A 1 28.89 -23.76 18.78
C MET A 1 28.42 -22.46 19.41
N ALA A 2 28.86 -22.11 20.62
CA ALA A 2 28.39 -20.91 21.31
C ALA A 2 28.89 -19.63 20.62
N MET A 3 27.98 -18.71 20.31
CA MET A 3 28.27 -17.43 19.68
C MET A 3 28.71 -16.43 20.74
N ARG A 4 29.98 -16.04 20.70
CA ARG A 4 30.55 -15.05 21.62
C ARG A 4 30.38 -13.66 21.00
N GLY A 5 29.51 -12.84 21.59
CA GLY A 5 29.38 -11.43 21.24
C GLY A 5 30.57 -10.59 21.70
N THR A 6 30.75 -9.41 21.10
CA THR A 6 31.74 -8.40 21.50
C THR A 6 31.32 -7.71 22.78
N PHE A 7 32.27 -7.33 23.62
CA PHE A 7 32.01 -6.56 24.83
C PHE A 7 31.78 -5.09 24.52
N VAL A 8 30.72 -4.53 25.09
CA VAL A 8 30.39 -3.11 24.96
C VAL A 8 30.01 -2.53 26.33
N PRO A 9 30.49 -1.33 26.67
CA PRO A 9 30.03 -0.64 27.88
C PRO A 9 28.57 -0.21 27.72
N THR A 10 27.84 -0.12 28.83
CA THR A 10 26.45 0.37 28.84
C THR A 10 26.38 1.86 29.20
N GLY A 11 25.19 2.45 29.09
CA GLY A 11 24.93 3.81 29.60
C GLY A 11 25.21 3.95 31.10
N ARG A 12 25.02 2.88 31.90
CA ARG A 12 25.37 2.88 33.34
C ARG A 12 26.87 2.96 33.56
N ALA A 13 27.68 2.30 32.73
CA ALA A 13 29.13 2.44 32.79
C ALA A 13 29.57 3.88 32.48
N ALA A 14 28.96 4.51 31.48
CA ALA A 14 29.23 5.91 31.17
C ALA A 14 28.87 6.85 32.34
N LEU A 15 27.72 6.63 32.99
CA LEU A 15 27.33 7.39 34.19
C LEU A 15 28.28 7.14 35.37
N LEU A 16 28.73 5.91 35.57
CA LEU A 16 29.70 5.58 36.62
C LEU A 16 31.04 6.30 36.38
N VAL A 17 31.54 6.28 35.14
CA VAL A 17 32.77 7.01 34.77
C VAL A 17 32.58 8.52 34.99
N ALA A 18 31.44 9.08 34.56
CA ALA A 18 31.12 10.49 34.74
C ALA A 18 31.02 10.89 36.22
N ALA A 19 30.50 10.03 37.09
CA ALA A 19 30.43 10.27 38.53
C ALA A 19 31.79 10.12 39.22
N CYS A 20 32.64 9.20 38.75
CA CYS A 20 33.98 8.98 39.29
C CYS A 20 34.96 10.10 38.91
N ALA A 21 34.77 10.77 37.76
CA ALA A 21 35.70 11.80 37.28
C ALA A 21 35.82 13.02 38.22
N PRO A 22 34.74 13.66 38.71
CA PRO A 22 34.83 14.75 39.69
C PRO A 22 35.45 14.30 41.02
N ALA A 23 35.12 13.10 41.49
CA ALA A 23 35.67 12.56 42.73
C ALA A 23 37.19 12.32 42.61
N ALA A 24 37.64 11.78 41.48
CA ALA A 24 39.04 11.58 41.18
C ALA A 24 39.80 12.91 41.04
N LEU A 25 39.19 13.92 40.41
CA LEU A 25 39.75 15.27 40.30
C LEU A 25 39.87 15.94 41.67
N LEU A 26 38.83 15.86 42.48
CA LEU A 26 38.82 16.44 43.83
C LEU A 26 39.86 15.76 44.75
N LEU A 27 40.02 14.43 44.64
CA LEU A 27 41.09 13.69 45.31
C LEU A 27 42.49 14.14 44.86
N ALA A 28 42.69 14.34 43.55
CA ALA A 28 43.97 14.81 43.02
C ALA A 28 44.32 16.24 43.48
N VAL A 29 43.32 17.11 43.65
CA VAL A 29 43.49 18.48 44.15
C VAL A 29 43.78 18.49 45.65
N LEU A 30 43.04 17.71 46.45
CA LEU A 30 43.17 17.72 47.91
C LEU A 30 44.39 16.94 48.41
N VAL A 31 44.85 15.92 47.68
CA VAL A 31 45.99 15.08 48.06
C VAL A 31 46.95 14.94 46.87
N PRO A 32 47.92 15.87 46.70
CA PRO A 32 48.83 15.88 45.54
C PRO A 32 49.66 14.59 45.37
N GLY A 33 49.88 13.83 46.44
CA GLY A 33 50.57 12.53 46.40
C GLY A 33 49.72 11.38 45.85
N ALA A 34 48.40 11.56 45.70
CA ALA A 34 47.45 10.53 45.28
C ALA A 34 47.16 10.54 43.77
N TRP A 35 48.06 11.06 42.94
CA TRP A 35 47.87 11.16 41.48
C TRP A 35 47.54 9.81 40.81
N ALA A 36 48.00 8.69 41.37
CA ALA A 36 47.71 7.35 40.90
C ALA A 36 46.27 6.86 41.21
N ALA A 37 45.53 7.54 42.09
CA ALA A 37 44.17 7.15 42.47
C ALA A 37 43.19 7.27 41.29
N ALA A 38 43.33 8.30 40.46
CA ALA A 38 42.49 8.50 39.28
C ALA A 38 42.63 7.36 38.24
N PRO A 39 43.83 6.99 37.75
CA PRO A 39 43.99 5.87 36.83
C PRO A 39 43.66 4.52 37.49
N ALA A 40 43.90 4.35 38.80
CA ALA A 40 43.50 3.14 39.51
C ALA A 40 41.97 2.98 39.55
N LEU A 41 41.23 4.05 39.83
CA LEU A 41 39.76 4.05 39.80
C LEU A 41 39.22 3.79 38.40
N GLY A 42 39.81 4.41 37.37
CA GLY A 42 39.46 4.15 35.97
C GLY A 42 39.69 2.68 35.58
N THR A 43 40.82 2.10 36.01
CA THR A 43 41.14 0.68 35.79
C THR A 43 40.14 -0.24 36.51
N LEU A 44 39.76 0.10 37.74
CA LEU A 44 38.75 -0.63 38.51
C LEU A 44 37.39 -0.61 37.82
N VAL A 45 36.95 0.55 37.31
CA VAL A 45 35.69 0.67 36.56
C VAL A 45 35.75 -0.15 35.28
N LEU A 46 36.86 -0.10 34.53
CA LEU A 46 37.04 -0.90 33.32
C LEU A 46 37.00 -2.41 33.62
N LEU A 47 37.66 -2.85 34.69
CA LEU A 47 37.62 -4.24 35.15
C LEU A 47 36.20 -4.64 35.55
N ALA A 48 35.47 -3.79 36.27
CA ALA A 48 34.08 -4.04 36.65
C ALA A 48 33.18 -4.20 35.41
N VAL A 49 33.32 -3.32 34.41
CA VAL A 49 32.60 -3.42 33.13
C VAL A 49 32.93 -4.72 32.40
N MET A 50 34.22 -5.09 32.34
CA MET A 50 34.66 -6.30 31.65
C MET A 50 34.19 -7.58 32.36
N ILE A 51 34.29 -7.63 33.70
CA ILE A 51 33.80 -8.76 34.51
C ILE A 51 32.28 -8.88 34.36
N ASP A 52 31.54 -7.77 34.42
CA ASP A 52 30.10 -7.77 34.25
C ASP A 52 29.69 -8.28 32.86
N ALA A 53 30.38 -7.84 31.81
CA ALA A 53 30.15 -8.33 30.44
C ALA A 53 30.53 -9.83 30.29
N LEU A 54 31.57 -10.30 30.99
CA LEU A 54 31.95 -11.71 31.00
C LEU A 54 30.86 -12.58 31.65
N LEU A 55 30.33 -12.14 32.79
CA LEU A 55 29.25 -12.80 33.54
C LEU A 55 27.94 -12.86 32.76
N ALA A 56 27.75 -12.03 31.73
CA ALA A 56 26.57 -12.06 30.86
C ALA A 56 26.41 -13.37 30.05
N GLY A 57 27.45 -14.22 29.98
CA GLY A 57 27.40 -15.52 29.29
C GLY A 57 27.32 -15.44 27.75
N SER A 58 27.01 -16.55 27.09
CA SER A 58 26.96 -16.63 25.62
C SER A 58 25.63 -17.17 25.07
N ALA A 59 25.32 -16.79 23.83
CA ALA A 59 24.15 -17.29 23.11
C ALA A 59 24.51 -18.55 22.32
N SER A 60 23.75 -19.64 22.45
CA SER A 60 23.91 -20.82 21.57
C SER A 60 23.24 -20.62 20.23
N GLU A 61 22.13 -19.88 20.21
CA GLU A 61 21.26 -19.78 19.06
C GLU A 61 20.57 -18.43 19.05
N VAL A 62 20.57 -17.78 17.89
CA VAL A 62 19.89 -16.51 17.64
C VAL A 62 19.27 -16.61 16.27
N ARG A 63 17.95 -16.49 16.17
CA ARG A 63 17.19 -16.57 14.92
C ARG A 63 16.30 -15.36 14.76
N LEU A 64 16.26 -14.86 13.53
CA LEU A 64 15.21 -13.98 13.03
C LEU A 64 14.32 -14.81 12.12
N THR A 65 13.02 -14.71 12.30
CA THR A 65 12.05 -15.26 11.37
C THR A 65 11.21 -14.11 10.83
N GLU A 66 11.32 -13.91 9.53
CA GLU A 66 10.54 -12.98 8.74
C GLU A 66 9.13 -13.54 8.44
N PRO A 67 8.11 -12.68 8.32
CA PRO A 67 6.73 -13.12 8.08
C PRO A 67 6.48 -13.61 6.63
N GLY A 68 7.49 -13.59 5.76
CA GLY A 68 7.37 -13.95 4.34
C GLY A 68 6.77 -12.81 3.51
N ASP A 69 5.59 -13.04 2.95
CA ASP A 69 4.88 -12.06 2.13
C ASP A 69 3.97 -11.21 3.02
N VAL A 70 4.11 -9.89 2.93
CA VAL A 70 3.33 -8.92 3.69
C VAL A 70 2.57 -8.00 2.75
N GLU A 71 1.51 -7.35 3.24
CA GLU A 71 0.77 -6.37 2.46
C GLU A 71 1.15 -4.95 2.88
N VAL A 72 1.16 -4.03 1.91
CA VAL A 72 1.37 -2.61 2.18
C VAL A 72 0.30 -2.09 3.15
N GLY A 73 0.76 -1.41 4.20
CA GLY A 73 -0.10 -0.88 5.26
C GLY A 73 -0.69 -1.91 6.21
N ALA A 74 -0.36 -3.19 6.10
CA ALA A 74 -0.72 -4.20 7.10
C ALA A 74 0.34 -4.24 8.22
N GLU A 75 -0.09 -4.56 9.44
CA GLU A 75 0.83 -4.86 10.53
C GLU A 75 1.47 -6.23 10.30
N ALA A 76 2.79 -6.29 10.48
CA ALA A 76 3.58 -7.50 10.38
C ALA A 76 4.63 -7.51 11.49
N GLU A 77 5.19 -8.67 11.80
CA GLU A 77 6.12 -8.82 12.92
C GLU A 77 7.35 -9.61 12.48
N PHE A 78 8.53 -9.16 12.92
CA PHE A 78 9.72 -10.00 12.94
C PHE A 78 9.76 -10.79 14.25
N ALA A 79 9.81 -12.11 14.15
CA ALA A 79 9.98 -12.95 15.32
C ALA A 79 11.47 -13.14 15.61
N VAL A 80 11.94 -12.59 16.74
CA VAL A 80 13.30 -12.78 17.22
C VAL A 80 13.30 -13.83 18.32
N ALA A 81 14.15 -14.84 18.20
CA ALA A 81 14.36 -15.84 19.24
C ALA A 81 15.85 -15.99 19.55
N ALA A 82 16.19 -15.99 20.83
CA ALA A 82 17.55 -16.22 21.31
C ALA A 82 17.55 -17.26 22.44
N ARG A 83 18.54 -18.15 22.43
CA ARG A 83 18.77 -19.15 23.48
C ARG A 83 20.18 -18.97 24.02
N PHE A 84 20.29 -18.94 25.35
CA PHE A 84 21.56 -18.75 26.05
C PHE A 84 22.06 -20.06 26.67
N THR A 85 23.37 -20.29 26.60
CA THR A 85 24.00 -21.48 27.19
C THR A 85 24.27 -21.31 28.67
N ASP A 86 24.72 -20.13 29.06
CA ASP A 86 25.36 -19.83 30.34
C ASP A 86 25.21 -18.35 30.74
N GLY A 87 25.70 -18.02 31.93
CA GLY A 87 25.76 -16.66 32.47
C GLY A 87 24.43 -16.07 32.92
N TRP A 88 24.49 -14.79 33.26
CA TRP A 88 23.36 -13.94 33.66
C TRP A 88 22.78 -13.24 32.43
N GLN A 89 21.46 -13.28 32.27
CA GLN A 89 20.77 -12.53 31.22
C GLN A 89 19.94 -11.43 31.89
N GLY A 90 20.52 -10.22 32.01
CA GLY A 90 19.86 -9.08 32.62
C GLY A 90 18.76 -8.54 31.70
N THR A 91 19.03 -7.45 30.99
CA THR A 91 18.20 -7.04 29.86
C THR A 91 18.72 -7.71 28.59
N VAL A 92 17.81 -8.14 27.72
CA VAL A 92 18.13 -8.65 26.39
C VAL A 92 17.34 -7.83 25.39
N GLU A 93 18.01 -7.25 24.41
CA GLU A 93 17.45 -6.36 23.40
C GLU A 93 17.89 -6.83 22.03
N ALA A 94 16.98 -6.76 21.06
CA ALA A 94 17.31 -6.96 19.67
C ALA A 94 17.06 -5.68 18.88
N ALA A 95 17.93 -5.41 17.91
CA ALA A 95 17.68 -4.44 16.87
C ALA A 95 17.74 -5.13 15.51
N VAL A 96 16.79 -4.82 14.64
CA VAL A 96 16.71 -5.32 13.26
C VAL A 96 16.90 -4.14 12.34
N SER A 97 17.83 -4.26 11.39
CA SER A 97 17.96 -3.33 10.27
C SER A 97 17.34 -3.95 9.03
N ALA A 98 16.54 -3.17 8.33
CA ALA A 98 15.81 -3.58 7.14
C ALA A 98 15.61 -2.38 6.21
N ASP A 99 15.25 -2.65 4.97
CA ASP A 99 14.93 -1.61 3.98
C ASP A 99 13.90 -0.60 4.55
N PRO A 100 14.09 0.71 4.35
CA PRO A 100 13.18 1.75 4.81
C PRO A 100 11.71 1.57 4.43
N ARG A 101 11.42 0.79 3.38
CA ARG A 101 10.05 0.43 2.99
C ARG A 101 9.35 -0.48 3.98
N LEU A 102 10.10 -1.31 4.71
CA LEU A 102 9.62 -2.26 5.72
C LEU A 102 9.57 -1.58 7.08
N VAL A 103 10.67 -0.92 7.46
CA VAL A 103 10.83 -0.29 8.77
C VAL A 103 11.19 1.18 8.58
N ALA A 104 10.35 2.08 9.09
CA ALA A 104 10.63 3.51 9.06
C ALA A 104 12.00 3.80 9.71
N GLY A 105 12.87 4.55 9.02
CA GLY A 105 14.23 4.84 9.48
C GLY A 105 15.24 3.69 9.30
N GLY A 106 14.83 2.56 8.72
CA GLY A 106 15.72 1.44 8.36
C GLY A 106 16.22 0.58 9.53
N ARG A 107 15.76 0.87 10.75
CA ARG A 107 16.10 0.11 11.96
C ARG A 107 15.01 0.23 13.01
N THR A 108 14.73 -0.89 13.68
CA THR A 108 13.81 -0.97 14.82
C THR A 108 14.47 -1.77 15.95
N GLU A 109 14.09 -1.51 17.19
CA GLU A 109 14.63 -2.18 18.37
C GLU A 109 13.55 -2.54 19.37
N GLN A 110 13.72 -3.67 20.06
CA GLN A 110 12.79 -4.14 21.07
C GLN A 110 13.49 -4.99 22.13
N ALA A 111 13.07 -4.84 23.38
CA ALA A 111 13.46 -5.74 24.46
C ALA A 111 12.82 -7.12 24.26
N LEU A 112 13.61 -8.18 24.45
CA LEU A 112 13.11 -9.55 24.47
C LEU A 112 12.50 -9.86 25.83
N THR A 113 11.46 -10.68 25.80
CA THR A 113 10.84 -11.27 26.97
C THR A 113 11.42 -12.65 27.23
N ARG A 114 11.59 -12.99 28.51
CA ARG A 114 12.11 -14.29 28.92
C ARG A 114 11.01 -15.34 28.84
N GLY A 115 11.26 -16.41 28.08
CA GLY A 115 10.42 -17.60 28.02
C GLY A 115 10.82 -18.64 29.07
N ALA A 116 10.54 -19.92 28.78
CA ALA A 116 10.95 -21.03 29.64
C ALA A 116 12.49 -21.18 29.67
N GLY A 117 13.05 -21.31 30.88
CA GLY A 117 14.49 -21.54 31.07
C GLY A 117 15.36 -20.34 30.68
N ARG A 118 16.12 -20.51 29.59
CA ARG A 118 17.08 -19.52 29.04
C ARG A 118 16.74 -19.10 27.60
N ASP A 119 15.48 -19.31 27.21
CA ASP A 119 14.95 -18.86 25.93
C ASP A 119 14.39 -17.44 26.08
N TRP A 120 14.65 -16.60 25.09
CA TRP A 120 14.20 -15.21 25.01
C TRP A 120 13.54 -14.97 23.65
N ARG A 121 12.45 -14.20 23.64
CA ARG A 121 11.66 -13.94 22.43
C ARG A 121 11.15 -12.50 22.37
N ALA A 122 11.08 -11.95 21.17
CA ALA A 122 10.43 -10.68 20.85
C ALA A 122 9.66 -10.80 19.54
N ALA A 123 8.59 -10.02 19.43
CA ALA A 123 7.82 -9.84 18.21
C ALA A 123 7.88 -8.35 17.85
N ILE A 124 8.78 -8.02 16.91
CA ILE A 124 9.05 -6.64 16.54
C ILE A 124 8.09 -6.23 15.43
N GLY A 125 7.06 -5.47 15.80
CA GLY A 125 6.06 -4.95 14.88
C GLY A 125 6.65 -3.95 13.89
N PHE A 126 6.21 -4.05 12.63
CA PHE A 126 6.48 -3.09 11.57
C PHE A 126 5.27 -2.98 10.64
N ARG A 127 5.23 -1.89 9.86
CA ARG A 127 4.15 -1.62 8.92
C ARG A 127 4.75 -1.10 7.62
N PRO A 128 4.76 -1.90 6.54
CA PRO A 128 5.33 -1.48 5.27
C PRO A 128 4.55 -0.29 4.69
N VAL A 129 5.26 0.76 4.30
CA VAL A 129 4.65 1.98 3.73
C VAL A 129 4.75 2.05 2.20
N ARG A 130 5.53 1.15 1.58
CA ARG A 130 5.69 1.05 0.13
C ARG A 130 5.73 -0.41 -0.32
N ARG A 131 5.18 -0.69 -1.50
CA ARG A 131 5.24 -1.99 -2.17
C ARG A 131 6.65 -2.33 -2.67
N GLY A 132 6.80 -3.57 -3.10
CA GLY A 132 8.03 -4.10 -3.68
C GLY A 132 8.77 -5.01 -2.71
N THR A 133 9.97 -5.45 -3.10
CA THR A 133 10.78 -6.33 -2.26
C THR A 133 11.78 -5.50 -1.46
N GLY A 134 11.72 -5.60 -0.14
CA GLY A 134 12.71 -5.02 0.78
C GLY A 134 13.56 -6.13 1.39
N ALA A 135 14.80 -5.83 1.75
CA ALA A 135 15.68 -6.78 2.42
C ALA A 135 15.70 -6.54 3.93
N VAL A 136 15.90 -7.60 4.71
CA VAL A 136 16.33 -7.51 6.09
C VAL A 136 17.84 -7.72 6.13
N ASP A 137 18.56 -6.65 6.48
CA ASP A 137 20.01 -6.54 6.30
C ASP A 137 20.79 -7.08 7.51
N GLY A 138 20.20 -7.03 8.71
CA GLY A 138 20.92 -7.47 9.89
C GLY A 138 20.12 -7.52 11.18
N LEU A 139 20.64 -8.33 12.11
CA LEU A 139 20.15 -8.50 13.46
C LEU A 139 21.28 -8.25 14.45
N TRP A 140 21.05 -7.33 15.38
CA TRP A 140 21.87 -7.13 16.57
C TRP A 140 21.14 -7.69 17.77
N LEU A 141 21.86 -8.43 18.62
CA LEU A 141 21.38 -8.86 19.92
C LEU A 141 22.33 -8.33 20.98
N ARG A 142 21.80 -7.59 21.96
CA ARG A 142 22.54 -7.04 23.09
C ARG A 142 22.00 -7.61 24.38
N TRP A 143 22.86 -8.05 25.29
CA TRP A 143 22.45 -8.47 26.63
C TRP A 143 23.42 -8.06 27.72
N THR A 144 22.89 -7.69 28.89
CA THR A 144 23.69 -7.12 29.98
C THR A 144 24.06 -8.14 31.05
N GLY A 145 25.20 -7.89 31.71
CA GLY A 145 25.59 -8.56 32.94
C GLY A 145 24.70 -8.19 34.15
N PRO A 146 24.95 -8.81 35.33
CA PRO A 146 24.17 -8.59 36.55
C PRO A 146 24.21 -7.15 37.09
N LEU A 147 25.32 -6.44 36.95
CA LEU A 147 25.46 -5.04 37.38
C LEU A 147 24.91 -4.06 36.32
N GLY A 148 24.79 -4.53 35.07
CA GLY A 148 24.35 -3.73 33.93
C GLY A 148 25.37 -2.66 33.52
N LEU A 149 26.64 -2.82 33.88
CA LEU A 149 27.78 -1.98 33.48
C LEU A 149 28.38 -2.47 32.15
N GLY A 150 28.47 -3.78 31.99
CA GLY A 150 28.96 -4.43 30.78
C GLY A 150 27.85 -5.17 30.05
N ALA A 151 27.89 -5.11 28.71
CA ALA A 151 27.02 -5.88 27.85
C ALA A 151 27.82 -6.66 26.81
N ARG A 152 27.19 -7.70 26.28
CA ARG A 152 27.65 -8.39 25.08
C ARG A 152 26.74 -8.04 23.93
N GLN A 153 27.34 -7.94 22.75
CA GLN A 153 26.64 -7.62 21.51
C GLN A 153 27.03 -8.62 20.43
N LEU A 154 26.03 -9.23 19.81
CA LEU A 154 26.20 -10.08 18.64
C LEU A 154 25.59 -9.36 17.43
N HIS A 155 26.28 -9.39 16.29
CA HIS A 155 25.75 -8.90 15.02
C HIS A 155 25.71 -10.05 14.02
N ARG A 156 24.57 -10.23 13.35
CA ARG A 156 24.39 -11.14 12.23
C ARG A 156 23.99 -10.33 11.00
N VAL A 157 24.78 -10.45 9.95
CA VAL A 157 24.40 -9.97 8.62
C VAL A 157 23.37 -10.94 8.04
N LEU A 158 22.30 -10.39 7.48
CA LEU A 158 21.21 -11.11 6.84
C LEU A 158 21.03 -10.53 5.43
N ASP A 159 20.37 -11.31 4.57
CA ASP A 159 19.95 -10.87 3.23
C ASP A 159 18.64 -11.60 2.90
N GLN A 160 17.63 -11.37 3.74
CA GLN A 160 16.35 -12.04 3.64
C GLN A 160 15.34 -11.13 2.93
N PRO A 161 14.85 -11.50 1.74
CA PRO A 161 13.88 -10.68 1.02
C PRO A 161 12.48 -10.82 1.64
N VAL A 162 11.83 -9.70 1.88
CA VAL A 162 10.43 -9.58 2.31
C VAL A 162 9.67 -8.90 1.19
N ARG A 163 8.68 -9.61 0.63
CA ARG A 163 7.87 -9.09 -0.47
C ARG A 163 6.66 -8.35 0.09
N VAL A 164 6.54 -7.08 -0.27
CA VAL A 164 5.41 -6.23 0.08
C VAL A 164 4.44 -6.15 -1.10
N TRP A 165 3.30 -6.81 -0.95
CA TRP A 165 2.22 -6.91 -1.92
C TRP A 165 1.20 -5.78 -1.78
N PRO A 166 0.40 -5.52 -2.82
CA PRO A 166 -0.78 -4.67 -2.70
C PRO A 166 -1.71 -5.13 -1.59
N ASN A 167 -2.41 -4.18 -0.94
CA ASN A 167 -3.38 -4.50 0.08
C ASN A 167 -4.66 -5.07 -0.53
N LEU A 168 -5.05 -6.26 -0.09
CA LEU A 168 -6.21 -6.99 -0.60
C LEU A 168 -7.33 -7.14 0.42
N ALA A 169 -7.28 -6.41 1.54
CA ALA A 169 -8.30 -6.44 2.57
C ALA A 169 -9.71 -6.15 2.00
N ALA A 170 -9.81 -5.21 1.07
CA ALA A 170 -11.07 -4.89 0.38
C ALA A 170 -11.61 -6.09 -0.43
N VAL A 171 -10.74 -6.80 -1.16
CA VAL A 171 -11.10 -8.00 -1.95
C VAL A 171 -11.58 -9.13 -1.04
N ARG A 172 -10.91 -9.32 0.10
CA ARG A 172 -11.23 -10.35 1.09
C ARG A 172 -12.39 -9.96 2.02
N SER A 173 -12.90 -8.74 1.95
CA SER A 173 -13.91 -8.26 2.89
C SER A 173 -15.19 -9.11 2.82
N PRO A 174 -15.78 -9.51 3.96
CA PRO A 174 -17.03 -10.27 3.96
C PRO A 174 -18.16 -9.54 3.23
N ALA A 175 -18.21 -8.21 3.35
CA ALA A 175 -19.19 -7.38 2.64
C ALA A 175 -19.10 -7.56 1.11
N LEU A 176 -17.89 -7.49 0.54
CA LEU A 176 -17.70 -7.71 -0.89
C LEU A 176 -17.98 -9.16 -1.29
N GLN A 177 -17.60 -10.14 -0.47
CA GLN A 177 -17.87 -11.55 -0.77
C GLN A 177 -19.36 -11.89 -0.75
N THR A 178 -20.10 -11.33 0.21
CA THR A 178 -21.56 -11.45 0.26
C THR A 178 -22.20 -10.74 -0.93
N PHE A 179 -21.78 -9.50 -1.22
CA PHE A 179 -22.22 -8.77 -2.40
C PHE A 179 -21.98 -9.56 -3.69
N LEU A 180 -20.81 -10.19 -3.85
CA LEU A 180 -20.50 -11.00 -5.03
C LEU A 180 -21.33 -12.27 -5.10
N LYS A 181 -21.68 -12.88 -3.97
CA LYS A 181 -22.61 -14.02 -3.94
C LYS A 181 -24.00 -13.56 -4.36
N ASP A 182 -24.52 -12.49 -3.77
CA ASP A 182 -25.84 -11.95 -4.07
C ASP A 182 -25.92 -11.42 -5.50
N ALA A 183 -24.86 -10.77 -5.98
CA ALA A 183 -24.72 -10.35 -7.36
C ALA A 183 -24.61 -11.57 -8.28
N GLN A 184 -23.95 -12.66 -7.91
CA GLN A 184 -23.98 -13.90 -8.71
C GLN A 184 -25.38 -14.51 -8.73
N PHE A 185 -26.09 -14.60 -7.60
CA PHE A 185 -27.49 -15.06 -7.58
C PHE A 185 -28.41 -14.13 -8.35
N GLY A 186 -28.18 -12.82 -8.27
CA GLY A 186 -28.90 -11.78 -9.00
C GLY A 186 -28.53 -11.73 -10.49
N LEU A 187 -27.29 -12.03 -10.89
CA LEU A 187 -26.82 -12.14 -12.28
C LEU A 187 -27.24 -13.49 -12.90
N ILE A 188 -27.40 -14.55 -12.10
CA ILE A 188 -27.96 -15.84 -12.51
C ILE A 188 -29.49 -15.74 -12.61
N ALA A 189 -30.16 -15.10 -11.65
CA ALA A 189 -31.61 -14.85 -11.69
C ALA A 189 -32.00 -13.77 -12.72
N ARG A 190 -31.09 -12.82 -12.97
CA ARG A 190 -31.16 -11.82 -14.03
C ARG A 190 -30.14 -12.19 -15.09
N ARG A 191 -30.41 -13.27 -15.83
CA ARG A 191 -30.19 -13.25 -17.30
C ARG A 191 -30.73 -11.90 -17.73
N MET A 192 -29.86 -10.90 -17.87
CA MET A 192 -30.28 -9.53 -18.19
C MET A 192 -30.78 -9.55 -19.62
N ARG A 193 -32.05 -9.92 -19.75
CA ARG A 193 -32.82 -9.84 -20.98
C ARG A 193 -32.91 -8.37 -21.37
N GLY A 194 -32.23 -8.03 -22.45
CA GLY A 194 -32.39 -6.75 -23.10
C GLY A 194 -31.11 -5.91 -23.11
N GLU A 195 -30.80 -5.41 -24.30
CA GLU A 195 -29.73 -4.46 -24.63
C GLU A 195 -28.35 -5.04 -24.93
N GLY A 196 -28.24 -6.36 -25.08
CA GLY A 196 -27.10 -6.96 -25.77
C GLY A 196 -27.10 -6.68 -27.28
N THR A 197 -25.94 -6.77 -27.93
CA THR A 197 -25.80 -6.83 -29.39
C THR A 197 -25.80 -8.27 -29.93
N VAL A 198 -25.55 -9.25 -29.04
CA VAL A 198 -25.44 -10.67 -29.40
C VAL A 198 -26.82 -11.34 -29.26
N PHE A 199 -27.32 -11.88 -30.37
CA PHE A 199 -28.59 -12.61 -30.42
C PHE A 199 -28.52 -13.89 -29.57
N GLU A 200 -29.44 -14.05 -28.61
CA GLU A 200 -29.55 -15.23 -27.74
C GLU A 200 -30.64 -16.18 -28.24
N ALA A 201 -31.86 -15.67 -28.43
CA ALA A 201 -33.03 -16.46 -28.78
C ALA A 201 -34.13 -15.62 -29.43
N LEU A 202 -35.13 -16.30 -30.00
CA LEU A 202 -36.42 -15.70 -30.33
C LEU A 202 -37.42 -15.99 -29.21
N SER A 203 -38.21 -14.99 -28.86
CA SER A 203 -39.28 -15.07 -27.86
C SER A 203 -40.55 -14.46 -28.45
N GLU A 204 -41.72 -14.84 -27.96
CA GLU A 204 -42.98 -14.28 -28.45
C GLU A 204 -43.11 -12.82 -28.03
N TYR A 205 -43.42 -11.94 -28.97
CA TYR A 205 -43.54 -10.51 -28.74
C TYR A 205 -44.80 -10.23 -27.90
N GLN A 206 -44.62 -9.57 -26.77
CA GLN A 206 -45.72 -9.13 -25.91
C GLN A 206 -45.95 -7.62 -26.07
N PRO A 207 -47.22 -7.17 -26.01
CA PRO A 207 -47.55 -5.75 -25.95
C PRO A 207 -46.82 -5.07 -24.78
N GLY A 208 -45.96 -4.09 -25.10
CA GLY A 208 -45.08 -3.42 -24.12
C GLY A 208 -43.59 -3.58 -24.43
N MET A 209 -43.21 -4.54 -25.27
CA MET A 209 -41.84 -4.65 -25.79
C MET A 209 -41.54 -3.58 -26.85
N ASP A 210 -40.26 -3.25 -27.04
CA ASP A 210 -39.81 -2.37 -28.12
C ASP A 210 -40.04 -3.03 -29.50
N ARG A 211 -40.79 -2.34 -30.36
CA ARG A 211 -41.13 -2.76 -31.73
C ARG A 211 -39.90 -2.95 -32.61
N ARG A 212 -38.78 -2.27 -32.31
CA ARG A 212 -37.51 -2.43 -33.02
C ARG A 212 -36.89 -3.82 -32.84
N ARG A 213 -37.29 -4.54 -31.79
CA ARG A 213 -36.80 -5.91 -31.52
C ARG A 213 -37.57 -6.98 -32.28
N ILE A 214 -38.65 -6.64 -33.00
CA ILE A 214 -39.44 -7.60 -33.77
C ILE A 214 -38.57 -8.16 -34.91
N ASP A 215 -38.42 -9.49 -34.95
CA ASP A 215 -37.87 -10.17 -36.12
C ASP A 215 -38.97 -10.38 -37.15
N TRP A 216 -39.09 -9.45 -38.10
CA TRP A 216 -40.10 -9.49 -39.15
C TRP A 216 -40.00 -10.75 -40.02
N LYS A 217 -38.79 -11.31 -40.19
CA LYS A 217 -38.56 -12.46 -41.07
C LYS A 217 -39.07 -13.77 -40.45
N SER A 218 -38.83 -13.98 -39.16
CA SER A 218 -39.37 -15.12 -38.42
C SER A 218 -40.85 -14.94 -38.13
N SER A 219 -41.30 -13.72 -37.83
CA SER A 219 -42.72 -13.42 -37.63
C SER A 219 -43.54 -13.59 -38.92
N ALA A 220 -42.98 -13.33 -40.10
CA ALA A 220 -43.70 -13.55 -41.36
C ALA A 220 -43.93 -15.04 -41.69
N ARG A 221 -43.15 -15.95 -41.09
CA ARG A 221 -43.26 -17.41 -41.33
C ARG A 221 -44.21 -18.12 -40.35
N HIS A 222 -44.66 -17.42 -39.32
CA HIS A 222 -45.45 -17.99 -38.24
C HIS A 222 -46.64 -17.06 -37.97
N ALA A 223 -47.76 -17.57 -37.46
CA ALA A 223 -48.92 -16.72 -37.15
C ALA A 223 -48.74 -15.86 -35.87
N HIS A 224 -47.51 -15.73 -35.36
CA HIS A 224 -47.16 -15.06 -34.11
C HIS A 224 -46.00 -14.07 -34.33
N LEU A 225 -46.02 -12.95 -33.62
CA LEU A 225 -44.92 -11.99 -33.61
C LEU A 225 -43.80 -12.52 -32.72
N TYR A 226 -42.57 -12.55 -33.25
CA TYR A 226 -41.38 -12.91 -32.50
C TYR A 226 -40.48 -11.68 -32.30
N ALA A 227 -39.96 -11.53 -31.08
CA ALA A 227 -38.95 -10.57 -30.71
C ALA A 227 -37.58 -11.25 -30.55
N LYS A 228 -36.51 -10.56 -30.96
CA LYS A 228 -35.13 -10.95 -30.66
C LYS A 228 -34.83 -10.69 -29.19
N GLU A 229 -34.43 -11.74 -28.47
CA GLU A 229 -33.77 -11.61 -27.18
C GLU A 229 -32.26 -11.54 -27.40
N PHE A 230 -31.63 -10.54 -26.79
CA PHE A 230 -30.20 -10.34 -26.84
C PHE A 230 -29.60 -10.55 -25.44
N GLU A 231 -28.47 -11.25 -25.38
CA GLU A 231 -27.74 -11.48 -24.13
C GLU A 231 -26.84 -10.28 -23.82
N ALA A 232 -26.86 -9.80 -22.57
CA ALA A 232 -25.96 -8.74 -22.11
C ALA A 232 -24.50 -9.07 -22.46
N GLU A 233 -23.77 -8.08 -23.00
CA GLU A 233 -22.40 -8.27 -23.47
C GLU A 233 -21.48 -8.69 -22.31
N ARG A 234 -21.10 -9.96 -22.31
CA ARG A 234 -19.96 -10.49 -21.55
C ARG A 234 -18.70 -10.12 -22.33
N ASN A 235 -17.54 -10.06 -21.66
CA ASN A 235 -16.22 -9.85 -22.28
C ASN A 235 -15.83 -8.39 -22.54
N ASN A 236 -16.37 -7.43 -21.79
CA ASN A 236 -15.97 -6.02 -21.90
C ASN A 236 -14.48 -5.86 -21.56
N GLN A 237 -13.79 -4.95 -22.24
CA GLN A 237 -12.39 -4.64 -21.94
C GLN A 237 -12.30 -3.51 -20.93
N ILE A 238 -11.68 -3.78 -19.78
CA ILE A 238 -11.47 -2.82 -18.71
C ILE A 238 -9.97 -2.69 -18.49
N VAL A 239 -9.46 -1.46 -18.56
CA VAL A 239 -8.07 -1.14 -18.26
C VAL A 239 -8.01 -0.26 -17.02
N PHE A 240 -7.29 -0.70 -15.99
CA PHE A 240 -6.95 0.13 -14.85
C PHE A 240 -5.60 0.79 -15.11
N ALA A 241 -5.62 2.09 -15.38
CA ALA A 241 -4.46 2.91 -15.71
C ALA A 241 -4.00 3.71 -14.48
N PHE A 242 -2.79 3.45 -14.00
CA PHE A 242 -2.21 4.09 -12.83
C PHE A 242 -1.17 5.12 -13.23
N ASP A 243 -1.41 6.35 -12.78
CA ASP A 243 -0.36 7.33 -12.64
C ASP A 243 0.56 6.94 -11.47
N CYS A 244 1.84 6.79 -11.77
CA CYS A 244 2.93 6.43 -10.86
C CYS A 244 3.84 7.62 -10.54
N GLY A 245 3.47 8.83 -10.98
CA GLY A 245 4.22 10.05 -10.79
C GLY A 245 4.10 10.65 -9.39
N GLN A 246 4.63 11.87 -9.28
CA GLN A 246 4.89 12.54 -8.01
C GLN A 246 3.63 12.75 -7.15
N SER A 247 2.54 13.26 -7.74
CA SER A 247 1.28 13.52 -7.02
C SER A 247 0.72 12.24 -6.38
N MET A 248 0.92 11.10 -7.04
CA MET A 248 0.44 9.80 -6.57
C MET A 248 1.35 9.17 -5.49
N CYS A 249 2.53 9.73 -5.26
CA CYS A 249 3.45 9.31 -4.19
C CYS A 249 3.14 9.97 -2.83
N GLU A 250 2.31 11.02 -2.81
CA GLU A 250 1.94 11.71 -1.59
C GLU A 250 1.19 10.78 -0.62
N PRO A 251 1.47 10.87 0.69
CA PRO A 251 0.81 10.02 1.68
C PRO A 251 -0.63 10.47 1.96
N VAL A 252 -1.55 9.50 2.01
CA VAL A 252 -2.91 9.64 2.55
C VAL A 252 -3.08 8.64 3.68
N GLU A 253 -3.20 9.17 4.90
CA GLU A 253 -3.13 8.41 6.16
C GLU A 253 -1.93 7.45 6.19
N GLY A 254 -0.74 7.98 5.90
CA GLY A 254 0.53 7.25 6.02
C GLY A 254 0.85 6.26 4.89
N LEU A 255 0.00 6.13 3.87
CA LEU A 255 0.28 5.33 2.66
C LEU A 255 0.19 6.17 1.40
N PRO A 256 1.07 5.99 0.40
CA PRO A 256 0.98 6.70 -0.87
C PRO A 256 -0.41 6.58 -1.55
N ARG A 257 -0.88 7.64 -2.22
CA ARG A 257 -2.16 7.63 -2.97
C ARG A 257 -2.24 6.46 -3.96
N ILE A 258 -1.14 6.12 -4.63
CA ILE A 258 -1.07 4.97 -5.55
C ILE A 258 -1.40 3.63 -4.86
N ASP A 259 -1.05 3.42 -3.58
CA ASP A 259 -1.39 2.20 -2.85
C ASP A 259 -2.89 2.07 -2.61
N ARG A 260 -3.56 3.19 -2.30
CA ARG A 260 -5.01 3.25 -2.16
C ARG A 260 -5.68 2.98 -3.51
N ALA A 261 -5.18 3.59 -4.58
CA ALA A 261 -5.65 3.40 -5.95
C ALA A 261 -5.51 1.94 -6.42
N VAL A 262 -4.35 1.32 -6.22
CA VAL A 262 -4.11 -0.09 -6.57
C VAL A 262 -5.06 -1.01 -5.80
N SER A 263 -5.26 -0.77 -4.51
CA SER A 263 -6.18 -1.57 -3.68
C SER A 263 -7.62 -1.49 -4.20
N ALA A 264 -8.08 -0.28 -4.53
CA ALA A 264 -9.40 -0.04 -5.12
C ALA A 264 -9.55 -0.69 -6.49
N ALA A 265 -8.55 -0.52 -7.36
CA ALA A 265 -8.52 -1.12 -8.69
C ALA A 265 -8.54 -2.65 -8.64
N LEU A 266 -7.78 -3.28 -7.75
CA LEU A 266 -7.76 -4.73 -7.59
C LEU A 266 -9.09 -5.27 -7.06
N ALA A 267 -9.76 -4.53 -6.16
CA ALA A 267 -11.13 -4.85 -5.75
C ALA A 267 -12.10 -4.82 -6.94
N THR A 268 -12.12 -3.72 -7.70
CA THR A 268 -12.98 -3.59 -8.89
C THR A 268 -12.62 -4.61 -9.98
N ALA A 269 -11.34 -4.89 -10.20
CA ALA A 269 -10.85 -5.90 -11.13
C ALA A 269 -11.37 -7.29 -10.77
N TYR A 270 -11.36 -7.65 -9.49
CA TYR A 270 -11.90 -8.93 -9.04
C TYR A 270 -13.41 -9.03 -9.31
N VAL A 271 -14.17 -7.96 -9.04
CA VAL A 271 -15.61 -7.89 -9.39
C VAL A 271 -15.81 -8.01 -10.90
N ALA A 272 -14.99 -7.33 -11.71
CA ALA A 272 -15.06 -7.35 -13.15
C ALA A 272 -14.81 -8.75 -13.74
N LEU A 273 -13.74 -9.43 -13.28
CA LEU A 273 -13.43 -10.80 -13.68
C LEU A 273 -14.54 -11.78 -13.30
N LYS A 274 -15.11 -11.66 -12.09
CA LYS A 274 -16.27 -12.46 -11.67
C LYS A 274 -17.51 -12.18 -12.51
N GLY A 275 -17.64 -10.96 -13.01
CA GLY A 275 -18.68 -10.54 -13.95
C GLY A 275 -18.42 -10.92 -15.41
N GLY A 276 -17.34 -11.66 -15.72
CA GLY A 276 -17.00 -12.13 -17.06
C GLY A 276 -16.35 -11.09 -17.97
N ASP A 277 -15.85 -9.99 -17.42
CA ASP A 277 -15.11 -8.98 -18.19
C ASP A 277 -13.61 -9.26 -18.20
N LYS A 278 -12.93 -8.64 -19.17
CA LYS A 278 -11.48 -8.72 -19.36
C LYS A 278 -10.82 -7.55 -18.66
N VAL A 279 -9.80 -7.82 -17.86
CA VAL A 279 -9.08 -6.79 -17.10
C VAL A 279 -7.61 -6.74 -17.49
N ALA A 280 -7.08 -5.55 -17.75
CA ALA A 280 -5.66 -5.29 -17.86
C ALA A 280 -5.23 -4.15 -16.93
N LEU A 281 -3.96 -4.15 -16.50
CA LEU A 281 -3.35 -3.03 -15.80
C LEU A 281 -2.41 -2.28 -16.74
N PHE A 282 -2.41 -0.96 -16.61
CA PHE A 282 -1.48 -0.07 -17.30
C PHE A 282 -0.87 0.87 -16.26
N GLY A 283 0.46 1.00 -16.24
CA GLY A 283 1.17 1.88 -15.30
C GLY A 283 2.06 2.84 -16.07
N PHE A 284 2.10 4.10 -15.66
CA PHE A 284 2.91 5.12 -16.31
C PHE A 284 3.40 6.19 -15.32
N ALA A 285 4.59 6.74 -15.59
CA ALA A 285 5.09 7.96 -14.97
C ALA A 285 5.52 8.92 -16.09
N ALA A 286 6.78 9.36 -16.13
CA ALA A 286 7.31 10.12 -17.29
C ALA A 286 7.27 9.32 -18.61
N ARG A 287 7.14 7.99 -18.52
CA ARG A 287 6.96 7.07 -19.64
C ARG A 287 6.01 5.92 -19.26
N PRO A 288 5.42 5.20 -20.23
CA PRO A 288 4.73 3.94 -19.96
C PRO A 288 5.69 2.90 -19.37
N GLU A 289 5.25 2.19 -18.33
CA GLU A 289 6.10 1.23 -17.60
C GLU A 289 5.54 -0.18 -17.61
N LEU A 290 4.22 -0.31 -17.44
CA LEU A 290 3.53 -1.58 -17.36
C LEU A 290 2.35 -1.60 -18.32
N PHE A 291 2.18 -2.70 -19.07
CA PHE A 291 0.90 -3.05 -19.66
C PHE A 291 0.73 -4.56 -19.62
N THR A 292 -0.21 -5.04 -18.81
CA THR A 292 -0.46 -6.48 -18.73
C THR A 292 -1.31 -6.95 -19.91
N PRO A 293 -1.20 -8.22 -20.31
CA PRO A 293 -2.25 -8.86 -21.09
C PRO A 293 -3.59 -8.77 -20.35
N PHE A 294 -4.69 -8.85 -21.12
CA PHE A 294 -6.02 -8.97 -20.54
C PHE A 294 -6.18 -10.33 -19.85
N VAL A 295 -6.47 -10.28 -18.56
CA VAL A 295 -6.90 -11.42 -17.75
C VAL A 295 -8.41 -11.57 -17.87
N THR A 296 -8.90 -12.79 -18.01
CA THR A 296 -10.33 -13.07 -18.26
C THR A 296 -10.99 -13.93 -17.19
N ASP A 297 -10.20 -14.64 -16.38
CA ASP A 297 -10.69 -15.53 -15.33
C ASP A 297 -10.26 -15.01 -13.95
N ALA A 298 -11.17 -15.02 -12.99
CA ALA A 298 -10.88 -14.67 -11.60
C ALA A 298 -9.82 -15.59 -10.94
N ARG A 299 -9.60 -16.80 -11.45
CA ARG A 299 -8.51 -17.71 -11.02
C ARG A 299 -7.12 -17.16 -11.35
N GLU A 300 -7.03 -16.33 -12.39
CA GLU A 300 -5.81 -15.69 -12.85
C GLU A 300 -5.58 -14.31 -12.19
N PHE A 301 -6.47 -13.92 -11.25
CA PHE A 301 -6.34 -12.69 -10.47
C PHE A 301 -4.97 -12.51 -9.78
N PRO A 302 -4.29 -13.56 -9.27
CA PRO A 302 -2.93 -13.42 -8.74
C PRO A 302 -1.92 -12.83 -9.74
N ARG A 303 -2.11 -13.00 -11.06
CA ARG A 303 -1.24 -12.34 -12.07
C ARG A 303 -1.41 -10.82 -12.07
N LEU A 304 -2.63 -10.32 -11.85
CA LEU A 304 -2.87 -8.88 -11.72
C LEU A 304 -2.24 -8.35 -10.42
N GLN A 305 -2.33 -9.11 -9.32
CA GLN A 305 -1.67 -8.74 -8.06
C GLN A 305 -0.16 -8.62 -8.22
N GLN A 306 0.46 -9.60 -8.89
CA GLN A 306 1.90 -9.60 -9.14
C GLN A 306 2.32 -8.43 -10.03
N ALA A 307 1.55 -8.14 -11.08
CA ALA A 307 1.81 -6.99 -11.93
C ALA A 307 1.65 -5.66 -11.18
N ALA A 308 0.62 -5.54 -10.32
CA ALA A 308 0.41 -4.37 -9.49
C ALA A 308 1.50 -4.17 -8.42
N ALA A 309 2.06 -5.26 -7.90
CA ALA A 309 3.23 -5.20 -7.01
C ALA A 309 4.47 -4.61 -7.69
N GLY A 310 4.55 -4.69 -9.02
CA GLY A 310 5.63 -4.11 -9.83
C GLY A 310 5.42 -2.66 -10.25
N LEU A 311 4.29 -2.02 -9.90
CA LEU A 311 4.09 -0.59 -10.12
C LEU A 311 4.93 0.20 -9.10
N ASP A 312 5.92 0.93 -9.61
CA ASP A 312 6.88 1.67 -8.81
C ASP A 312 6.45 3.13 -8.55
N TYR A 313 7.19 3.82 -7.67
CA TYR A 313 6.91 5.16 -7.19
C TYR A 313 7.91 6.15 -7.78
N HIS A 314 7.44 7.13 -8.54
CA HIS A 314 8.33 8.08 -9.21
C HIS A 314 8.13 9.49 -8.68
N ALA A 315 9.21 10.07 -8.14
CA ALA A 315 9.24 11.47 -7.69
C ALA A 315 9.45 12.44 -8.88
N GLN A 316 8.66 12.26 -9.94
CA GLN A 316 8.67 13.09 -11.15
C GLN A 316 7.25 13.19 -11.71
N GLU A 317 6.98 14.27 -12.44
CA GLU A 317 5.69 14.49 -13.09
C GLU A 317 5.42 13.43 -14.18
N PRO A 318 4.17 12.94 -14.29
CA PRO A 318 3.80 11.99 -15.32
C PRO A 318 3.62 12.66 -16.70
N ASN A 319 3.95 11.92 -17.76
CA ASN A 319 3.69 12.36 -19.13
C ASN A 319 2.37 11.75 -19.65
N PHE A 320 1.24 12.38 -19.31
CA PHE A 320 -0.09 11.91 -19.74
C PHE A 320 -0.24 11.79 -21.25
N THR A 321 0.35 12.72 -22.01
CA THR A 321 0.24 12.72 -23.47
C THR A 321 0.86 11.46 -24.06
N LEU A 322 2.10 11.14 -23.69
CA LEU A 322 2.77 9.93 -24.14
C LEU A 322 2.06 8.67 -23.62
N ALA A 323 1.70 8.66 -22.34
CA ALA A 323 1.10 7.50 -21.69
C ALA A 323 -0.26 7.12 -22.29
N LEU A 324 -1.19 8.06 -22.37
CA LEU A 324 -2.55 7.81 -22.84
C LEU A 324 -2.60 7.61 -24.36
N ALA A 325 -1.71 8.26 -25.13
CA ALA A 325 -1.56 7.96 -26.56
C ALA A 325 -1.03 6.53 -26.79
N THR A 326 -0.05 6.10 -25.99
CA THR A 326 0.48 4.72 -26.04
C THR A 326 -0.60 3.71 -25.68
N LEU A 327 -1.38 3.97 -24.63
CA LEU A 327 -2.48 3.11 -24.24
C LEU A 327 -3.55 3.02 -25.35
N ALA A 328 -4.01 4.15 -25.86
CA ALA A 328 -5.01 4.21 -26.94
C ALA A 328 -4.53 3.46 -28.20
N GLY A 329 -3.25 3.59 -28.56
CA GLY A 329 -2.66 2.88 -29.70
C GLY A 329 -2.59 1.36 -29.53
N ARG A 330 -2.60 0.84 -28.29
CA ARG A 330 -2.59 -0.61 -28.00
C ARG A 330 -3.99 -1.22 -27.89
N LEU A 331 -5.03 -0.39 -27.74
CA LEU A 331 -6.41 -0.86 -27.61
C LEU A 331 -7.07 -0.94 -28.99
N ALA A 332 -7.35 -2.16 -29.44
CA ALA A 332 -7.99 -2.41 -30.73
C ALA A 332 -9.52 -2.27 -30.71
N ARG A 333 -10.13 -2.26 -29.51
CA ARG A 333 -11.58 -2.16 -29.31
C ARG A 333 -11.91 -1.06 -28.32
N ARG A 334 -13.16 -0.62 -28.33
CA ARG A 334 -13.70 0.21 -27.26
C ARG A 334 -13.49 -0.49 -25.92
N SER A 335 -13.12 0.29 -24.92
CA SER A 335 -12.77 -0.21 -23.58
C SER A 335 -13.24 0.80 -22.55
N LEU A 336 -13.49 0.33 -21.34
CA LEU A 336 -13.58 1.17 -20.15
C LEU A 336 -12.18 1.38 -19.61
N ILE A 337 -11.72 2.62 -19.54
CA ILE A 337 -10.42 2.98 -19.00
C ILE A 337 -10.63 3.71 -17.68
N VAL A 338 -10.12 3.13 -16.60
CA VAL A 338 -10.19 3.69 -15.25
C VAL A 338 -8.83 4.30 -14.95
N VAL A 339 -8.74 5.62 -15.00
CA VAL A 339 -7.52 6.37 -14.76
C VAL A 339 -7.46 6.78 -13.29
N PHE A 340 -6.44 6.32 -12.57
CA PHE A 340 -6.14 6.75 -11.21
C PHE A 340 -5.03 7.76 -11.26
N SER A 341 -5.32 8.99 -10.86
CA SER A 341 -4.35 10.07 -10.85
C SER A 341 -4.81 11.19 -9.92
N ASP A 342 -3.87 12.05 -9.58
CA ASP A 342 -4.12 13.27 -8.84
C ASP A 342 -3.32 14.43 -9.45
N PHE A 343 -3.71 15.65 -9.11
CA PHE A 343 -3.12 16.87 -9.65
C PHE A 343 -3.02 17.93 -8.55
N THR A 344 -1.95 18.72 -8.58
CA THR A 344 -1.65 19.74 -7.58
C THR A 344 -2.34 21.06 -7.87
N ASP A 345 -2.43 21.43 -9.15
CA ASP A 345 -2.93 22.72 -9.59
C ASP A 345 -3.57 22.63 -10.99
N PRO A 346 -4.37 23.63 -11.40
CA PRO A 346 -5.02 23.61 -12.70
C PRO A 346 -4.06 23.61 -13.90
N THR A 347 -2.86 24.19 -13.77
CA THR A 347 -1.88 24.29 -14.86
C THR A 347 -1.23 22.94 -15.13
N SER A 348 -0.82 22.21 -14.09
CA SER A 348 -0.32 20.82 -14.23
C SER A 348 -1.40 19.88 -14.78
N ALA A 349 -2.68 20.14 -14.47
CA ALA A 349 -3.79 19.33 -14.96
C ALA A 349 -4.14 19.53 -16.45
N GLU A 350 -3.66 20.58 -17.13
CA GLU A 350 -4.12 20.87 -18.51
C GLU A 350 -3.77 19.75 -19.51
N LEU A 351 -2.52 19.28 -19.50
CA LEU A 351 -2.08 18.19 -20.38
C LEU A 351 -2.79 16.87 -20.07
N MET A 352 -3.12 16.64 -18.79
CA MET A 352 -3.93 15.50 -18.36
C MET A 352 -5.35 15.59 -18.95
N ILE A 353 -6.03 16.73 -18.75
CA ILE A 353 -7.39 16.97 -19.26
C ILE A 353 -7.44 16.79 -20.77
N GLU A 354 -6.50 17.39 -21.50
CA GLU A 354 -6.44 17.28 -22.97
C GLU A 354 -6.23 15.83 -23.43
N SER A 355 -5.34 15.10 -22.75
CA SER A 355 -5.02 13.71 -23.08
C SER A 355 -6.17 12.76 -22.75
N ILE A 356 -6.88 12.99 -21.64
CA ILE A 356 -8.10 12.27 -21.29
C ILE A 356 -9.23 12.59 -22.29
N GLY A 357 -9.39 13.85 -22.68
CA GLY A 357 -10.40 14.26 -23.68
C GLY A 357 -10.19 13.61 -25.05
N ARG A 358 -8.94 13.36 -25.46
CA ARG A 358 -8.66 12.53 -26.64
C ARG A 358 -9.13 11.09 -26.46
N LEU A 359 -8.96 10.53 -25.27
CA LEU A 359 -9.29 9.14 -24.96
C LEU A 359 -10.82 8.90 -24.97
N THR A 360 -11.62 9.87 -24.53
CA THR A 360 -13.08 9.79 -24.51
C THR A 360 -13.71 9.70 -25.90
N SER A 361 -12.98 10.08 -26.96
CA SER A 361 -13.46 9.96 -28.35
C SER A 361 -13.71 8.51 -28.80
N ARG A 362 -13.04 7.53 -28.18
CA ARG A 362 -13.14 6.10 -28.55
C ARG A 362 -13.41 5.18 -27.37
N HIS A 363 -13.12 5.59 -26.15
CA HIS A 363 -13.22 4.77 -24.95
C HIS A 363 -14.13 5.46 -23.93
N LEU A 364 -14.73 4.66 -23.04
CA LEU A 364 -15.31 5.23 -21.83
C LEU A 364 -14.19 5.47 -20.83
N VAL A 365 -14.24 6.60 -20.13
CA VAL A 365 -13.22 6.95 -19.14
C VAL A 365 -13.87 7.20 -17.79
N ILE A 366 -13.37 6.51 -16.77
CA ILE A 366 -13.59 6.88 -15.37
C ILE A 366 -12.30 7.53 -14.89
N PHE A 367 -12.39 8.73 -14.33
CA PHE A 367 -11.28 9.36 -13.62
C PHE A 367 -11.48 9.19 -12.12
N VAL A 368 -10.53 8.56 -11.46
CA VAL A 368 -10.57 8.23 -10.04
C VAL A 368 -9.51 9.06 -9.33
N THR A 369 -9.95 9.81 -8.33
CA THR A 369 -9.06 10.61 -7.50
C THR A 369 -9.52 10.59 -6.04
N LEU A 370 -8.59 10.79 -5.11
CA LEU A 370 -8.91 10.79 -3.69
C LEU A 370 -9.34 12.19 -3.24
N ARG A 371 -10.33 12.24 -2.36
CA ARG A 371 -10.70 13.48 -1.69
C ARG A 371 -9.66 13.82 -0.62
N ASP A 372 -9.30 15.09 -0.52
CA ASP A 372 -8.34 15.58 0.48
C ASP A 372 -9.06 15.99 1.77
N GLU A 373 -9.20 15.04 2.70
CA GLU A 373 -9.91 15.25 3.97
C GLU A 373 -9.17 16.23 4.90
N GLU A 374 -7.85 16.31 4.81
CA GLU A 374 -7.05 17.25 5.59
C GLU A 374 -7.33 18.68 5.12
N LEU A 375 -7.29 18.92 3.81
CA LEU A 375 -7.60 20.23 3.24
C LEU A 375 -9.04 20.67 3.50
N ASP A 376 -10.01 19.75 3.40
CA ASP A 376 -11.41 20.00 3.79
C ASP A 376 -11.52 20.42 5.25
N SER A 377 -10.80 19.75 6.15
CA SER A 377 -10.83 20.05 7.58
C SER A 377 -10.26 21.44 7.88
N ILE A 378 -9.17 21.82 7.21
CA ILE A 378 -8.54 23.14 7.35
C ILE A 378 -9.47 24.23 6.83
N ALA A 379 -10.15 24.00 5.70
CA ALA A 379 -11.07 24.98 5.11
C ALA A 379 -12.34 25.19 5.97
N GLN A 380 -12.81 24.17 6.68
CA GLN A 380 -14.05 24.22 7.48
C GLN A 380 -13.83 24.57 8.96
N ALA A 381 -12.59 24.49 9.45
CA ALA A 381 -12.28 24.80 10.84
C ALA A 381 -12.57 26.28 11.16
N PRO A 382 -13.24 26.59 12.30
CA PRO A 382 -13.41 27.97 12.74
C PRO A 382 -12.02 28.58 13.06
N PRO A 383 -11.63 29.70 12.44
CA PRO A 383 -10.31 30.27 12.64
C PRO A 383 -10.21 30.95 14.02
N GLU A 384 -9.20 30.57 14.80
CA GLU A 384 -8.93 31.16 16.13
C GLU A 384 -8.03 32.39 16.06
N ASP A 385 -7.21 32.50 15.02
CA ASP A 385 -6.30 33.62 14.78
C ASP A 385 -6.19 33.97 13.27
N LEU A 386 -5.38 34.99 12.96
CA LEU A 386 -5.18 35.45 11.58
C LEU A 386 -4.47 34.41 10.72
N GLN A 387 -3.59 33.59 11.31
CA GLN A 387 -2.87 32.53 10.59
C GLN A 387 -3.81 31.40 10.19
N ALA A 388 -4.69 30.97 11.10
CA ALA A 388 -5.74 30.00 10.85
C ALA A 388 -6.70 30.50 9.76
N LEU A 389 -7.08 31.79 9.79
CA LEU A 389 -7.88 32.39 8.72
C LEU A 389 -7.17 32.35 7.36
N ALA A 390 -5.88 32.69 7.31
CA ALA A 390 -5.09 32.64 6.09
C ALA A 390 -4.95 31.20 5.55
N MET A 391 -4.77 30.21 6.43
CA MET A 391 -4.73 28.79 6.07
C MET A 391 -6.08 28.31 5.52
N ALA A 392 -7.19 28.61 6.19
CA ALA A 392 -8.53 28.21 5.77
C ALA A 392 -8.92 28.81 4.41
N THR A 393 -8.62 30.09 4.18
CA THR A 393 -8.88 30.76 2.90
C THR A 393 -8.02 30.21 1.75
N THR A 394 -6.76 29.85 2.05
CA THR A 394 -5.88 29.19 1.08
C THR A 394 -6.38 27.79 0.75
N ALA A 395 -6.78 27.01 1.76
CA ALA A 395 -7.35 25.68 1.59
C ALA A 395 -8.62 25.69 0.73
N ASP A 396 -9.54 26.63 1.01
CA ASP A 396 -10.76 26.84 0.22
C ASP A 396 -10.45 27.24 -1.25
N ALA A 397 -9.43 28.08 -1.47
CA ALA A 397 -8.98 28.42 -2.82
C ALA A 397 -8.46 27.18 -3.60
N LEU A 398 -7.67 26.32 -2.96
CA LEU A 398 -7.17 25.07 -3.56
C LEU A 398 -8.31 24.09 -3.86
N LEU A 399 -9.28 23.92 -2.95
CA LEU A 399 -10.46 23.09 -3.17
C LEU A 399 -11.31 23.58 -4.35
N ARG A 400 -11.47 24.90 -4.51
CA ARG A 400 -12.14 25.48 -5.68
C ARG A 400 -11.39 25.22 -6.98
N GLN A 401 -10.07 25.39 -6.99
CA GLN A 401 -9.24 25.07 -8.16
C GLN A 401 -9.40 23.60 -8.56
N ARG A 402 -9.42 22.69 -7.58
CA ARG A 402 -9.69 21.27 -7.80
C ARG A 402 -11.05 21.01 -8.41
N ALA A 403 -12.10 21.61 -7.85
CA ALA A 403 -13.47 21.47 -8.36
C ALA A 403 -13.60 21.93 -9.84
N LEU A 404 -12.86 22.97 -10.24
CA LEU A 404 -12.81 23.43 -11.64
C LEU A 404 -12.24 22.36 -12.57
N VAL A 405 -11.11 21.74 -12.22
CA VAL A 405 -10.48 20.66 -12.99
C VAL A 405 -11.45 19.47 -13.14
N LEU A 406 -12.06 19.03 -12.04
CA LEU A 406 -13.01 17.91 -12.07
C LEU A 406 -14.28 18.24 -12.87
N SER A 407 -14.75 19.49 -12.82
CA SER A 407 -15.87 19.96 -13.65
C SER A 407 -15.53 19.91 -15.14
N ARG A 408 -14.33 20.35 -15.53
CA ARG A 408 -13.85 20.25 -16.93
C ARG A 408 -13.79 18.80 -17.41
N LEU A 409 -13.31 17.87 -16.59
CA LEU A 409 -13.32 16.44 -16.93
C LEU A 409 -14.75 15.92 -17.16
N ARG A 410 -15.70 16.27 -16.28
CA ARG A 410 -17.12 15.88 -16.46
C ARG A 410 -17.71 16.44 -17.75
N GLN A 411 -17.37 17.68 -18.12
CA GLN A 411 -17.81 18.29 -19.39
C GLN A 411 -17.28 17.56 -20.63
N LEU A 412 -16.12 16.89 -20.52
CA LEU A 412 -15.56 16.05 -21.58
C LEU A 412 -16.19 14.65 -21.66
N GLY A 413 -17.23 14.38 -20.86
CA GLY A 413 -17.90 13.08 -20.81
C GLY A 413 -17.18 12.03 -19.96
N VAL A 414 -16.26 12.45 -19.09
CA VAL A 414 -15.56 11.57 -18.15
C VAL A 414 -16.40 11.36 -16.91
N ASP A 415 -16.58 10.12 -16.49
CA ASP A 415 -17.17 9.79 -15.20
C ASP A 415 -16.14 10.02 -14.09
N VAL A 416 -16.37 11.00 -13.21
CA VAL A 416 -15.42 11.31 -12.13
C VAL A 416 -15.87 10.65 -10.83
N VAL A 417 -14.99 9.82 -10.26
CA VAL A 417 -15.14 9.22 -8.94
C VAL A 417 -14.15 9.88 -7.98
N GLU A 418 -14.68 10.72 -7.10
CA GLU A 418 -13.94 11.36 -6.01
C GLU A 418 -14.52 10.93 -4.67
N ALA A 419 -13.68 10.40 -3.79
CA ALA A 419 -14.09 9.95 -2.46
C ALA A 419 -12.89 9.87 -1.50
N PRO A 420 -13.14 9.87 -0.18
CA PRO A 420 -12.15 9.47 0.81
C PRO A 420 -11.55 8.09 0.52
N HIS A 421 -10.31 7.85 0.95
CA HIS A 421 -9.60 6.60 0.69
C HIS A 421 -10.36 5.35 1.19
N GLY A 422 -11.07 5.46 2.33
CA GLY A 422 -11.87 4.37 2.87
C GLY A 422 -13.11 4.00 2.05
N GLN A 423 -13.56 4.87 1.15
CA GLN A 423 -14.80 4.70 0.38
C GLN A 423 -14.55 4.55 -1.13
N ILE A 424 -13.36 4.91 -1.61
CA ILE A 424 -13.05 4.97 -3.05
C ILE A 424 -13.27 3.63 -3.77
N GLY A 425 -12.92 2.51 -3.12
CA GLY A 425 -13.11 1.16 -3.69
C GLY A 425 -14.58 0.84 -3.94
N THR A 426 -15.44 1.07 -2.95
CA THR A 426 -16.89 0.83 -3.08
C THR A 426 -17.50 1.75 -4.14
N ARG A 427 -17.17 3.04 -4.10
CA ARG A 427 -17.65 4.04 -5.09
C ARG A 427 -17.26 3.67 -6.52
N LEU A 428 -16.03 3.18 -6.71
CA LEU A 428 -15.56 2.75 -8.03
C LEU A 428 -16.30 1.48 -8.50
N ILE A 429 -16.52 0.51 -7.62
CA ILE A 429 -17.30 -0.70 -7.93
C ILE A 429 -18.72 -0.32 -8.36
N ASP A 430 -19.38 0.57 -7.62
CA ASP A 430 -20.74 1.04 -7.93
C ASP A 430 -20.81 1.77 -9.28
N GLN A 431 -19.82 2.63 -9.56
CA GLN A 431 -19.73 3.33 -10.85
C GLN A 431 -19.53 2.35 -12.00
N TYR A 432 -18.59 1.41 -11.87
CA TYR A 432 -18.35 0.37 -12.87
C TYR A 432 -19.62 -0.46 -13.13
N LEU A 433 -20.31 -0.92 -12.09
CA LEU A 433 -21.55 -1.69 -12.24
C LEU A 433 -22.69 -0.86 -12.85
N THR A 434 -22.72 0.43 -12.57
CA THR A 434 -23.69 1.35 -13.18
C THR A 434 -23.45 1.51 -14.67
N ILE A 435 -22.20 1.70 -15.09
CA ILE A 435 -21.82 1.76 -16.51
C ILE A 435 -22.11 0.42 -17.20
N LYS A 436 -21.77 -0.70 -16.55
CA LYS A 436 -22.03 -2.04 -17.08
C LYS A 436 -23.53 -2.30 -17.28
N ARG A 437 -24.37 -1.90 -16.33
CA ARG A 437 -25.84 -2.03 -16.45
C ARG A 437 -26.44 -1.21 -17.59
N LYS A 438 -25.80 -0.11 -17.99
CA LYS A 438 -26.22 0.73 -19.13
C LYS A 438 -25.79 0.17 -20.49
N GLY A 439 -25.04 -0.95 -20.53
CA GLY A 439 -24.52 -1.51 -21.78
C GLY A 439 -23.53 -0.59 -22.51
N ALA A 440 -22.89 0.35 -21.81
CA ALA A 440 -22.14 1.42 -22.47
C ALA A 440 -20.70 1.06 -22.87
N ILE A 441 -20.19 -0.10 -22.43
CA ILE A 441 -18.77 -0.50 -22.55
C ILE A 441 -18.44 -1.17 -23.91
N GLY A 442 -19.48 -1.57 -24.68
CA GLY A 442 -19.39 -2.14 -26.03
C GLY A 442 -19.51 -1.09 -27.12
#